data_AF-A0A7M3PCM1-F1
#
_entry.id   AF-A0A7M3PCM1-F1
#
_cell.length_a   1.000
_cell.length_b   1.000
_cell.length_c   1.000
_cell.angle_alpha   90.00
_cell.angle_beta   90.00
_cell.angle_gamma   90.00
#
_symmetry.space_group_name_H-M   'P 1'
#
loop_
_entity.id
_entity.type
_entity.pdbx_description
1 polymer ?
#
loop_
_entity_poly.entity_id
_entity_poly.type
_entity_poly.pdbx_seq_one_letter_code
_entity_poly.pdbx_strand_id
1 'polypeptide(L)'
;MNNQPENVRGADGVGAGVGKGGLAGMSLGVSSVSAKKRAEREAAQAKASESGAGGADSAPAAAIPQLDPKDPLAPLWQLDGVAHAADVAAKAIQAVHRHKANLRKHNVTGSESVLRGARASAWLEGGEPSLPDDGNITDPVLAAALRVADTISPESIGETTRVWQRAPQQVLAKFALNASPAGETEDGSEARMKAGRPVGDDKLSSAMKEQRLHVLGDFITGRSQIHAGVLSAIVHGELLTLRPFEYHNGIIARAASRLTTVATGLDPRGLAVPEVYWTRHRQEYFEAAEGFASGSADGLRAWILLHLEGLKAGAVEARGIAEAV
;
A
#
# COMPACT_ATOMS: atom_id res chain seq x y z
N MET A 1 -30.78 -57.83 10.48
CA MET A 1 -30.84 -58.70 11.67
C MET A 1 -29.63 -58.46 12.55
N ASN A 2 -29.80 -58.56 13.88
CA ASN A 2 -28.88 -58.96 14.97
C ASN A 2 -27.36 -58.66 14.90
N ASN A 3 -26.69 -58.33 16.01
CA ASN A 3 -27.14 -57.75 17.28
C ASN A 3 -25.92 -57.13 18.01
N GLN A 4 -26.16 -56.26 19.00
CA GLN A 4 -25.16 -55.59 19.84
C GLN A 4 -24.71 -56.51 21.03
N PRO A 5 -24.08 -56.01 22.13
CA PRO A 5 -22.63 -55.85 22.27
C PRO A 5 -22.09 -56.50 23.57
N GLU A 6 -20.83 -56.28 23.95
CA GLU A 6 -20.36 -56.52 25.33
C GLU A 6 -19.74 -55.29 26.00
N ASN A 7 -20.03 -55.18 27.29
CA ASN A 7 -19.66 -54.15 28.25
C ASN A 7 -19.72 -54.81 29.63
N VAL A 8 -18.78 -54.55 30.54
CA VAL A 8 -19.01 -54.43 32.01
C VAL A 8 -17.71 -54.12 32.77
N ARG A 9 -17.68 -52.88 33.28
CA ARG A 9 -17.29 -52.37 34.62
C ARG A 9 -16.52 -53.24 35.65
N GLY A 10 -15.65 -52.55 36.41
CA GLY A 10 -15.46 -52.70 37.87
C GLY A 10 -14.14 -53.35 38.32
N ALA A 11 -13.52 -53.00 39.46
CA ALA A 11 -13.77 -51.91 40.44
C ALA A 11 -12.51 -51.71 41.35
N ASP A 12 -12.47 -50.60 42.11
CA ASP A 12 -11.85 -50.30 43.43
C ASP A 12 -10.77 -51.26 44.03
N GLY A 13 -9.67 -50.87 44.70
CA GLY A 13 -9.10 -49.59 45.19
C GLY A 13 -7.71 -49.88 45.85
N VAL A 14 -7.20 -49.36 46.98
CA VAL A 14 -7.57 -48.32 47.97
C VAL A 14 -6.30 -47.89 48.77
N GLY A 15 -6.05 -46.57 48.99
CA GLY A 15 -5.22 -46.03 50.10
C GLY A 15 -3.70 -45.87 49.92
N ALA A 16 -2.96 -45.11 50.75
CA ALA A 16 -3.32 -44.09 51.77
C ALA A 16 -2.07 -43.30 52.24
N GLY A 17 -2.24 -42.10 52.82
CA GLY A 17 -1.17 -41.28 53.46
C GLY A 17 -1.11 -39.85 52.93
N VAL A 18 -1.87 -38.86 53.41
CA VAL A 18 -1.93 -38.26 54.77
C VAL A 18 -0.62 -37.58 55.20
N GLY A 19 -0.58 -36.25 55.04
CA GLY A 19 0.30 -35.33 55.75
C GLY A 19 -0.45 -34.03 56.03
N LYS A 20 -0.82 -33.77 57.29
CA LYS A 20 -1.52 -32.54 57.70
C LYS A 20 -0.52 -31.43 58.03
N GLY A 21 -0.86 -30.20 57.64
CA GLY A 21 -0.20 -28.99 58.13
C GLY A 21 -0.95 -27.76 57.63
N GLY A 22 -1.77 -27.16 58.48
CA GLY A 22 -2.43 -25.89 58.18
C GLY A 22 -2.04 -24.85 59.22
N LEU A 23 -2.06 -23.58 58.83
CA LEU A 23 -2.40 -22.44 59.71
C LEU A 23 -2.68 -21.21 58.84
N ALA A 24 -3.53 -20.33 59.36
CA ALA A 24 -4.08 -19.20 58.63
C ALA A 24 -3.24 -17.92 58.75
N GLY A 25 -3.42 -17.01 57.79
CA GLY A 25 -3.46 -15.59 58.06
C GLY A 25 -2.18 -14.79 57.82
N MET A 26 -2.15 -14.05 56.70
CA MET A 26 -1.54 -12.73 56.66
C MET A 26 -2.19 -11.89 55.54
N SER A 27 -2.87 -10.82 55.93
CA SER A 27 -3.47 -9.83 55.02
C SER A 27 -2.53 -8.64 54.88
N LEU A 28 -2.11 -8.34 53.65
CA LEU A 28 -1.58 -7.05 53.21
C LEU A 28 -2.10 -6.84 51.77
N GLY A 29 -2.73 -5.73 51.38
CA GLY A 29 -2.85 -4.45 52.07
C GLY A 29 -2.38 -3.27 51.22
N VAL A 30 -2.47 -3.35 49.88
CA VAL A 30 -2.01 -2.32 48.93
C VAL A 30 -2.92 -2.35 47.69
N SER A 31 -3.50 -1.27 47.15
CA SER A 31 -3.78 0.07 47.69
C SER A 31 -4.94 0.68 46.89
N SER A 32 -6.10 0.90 47.53
CA SER A 32 -7.30 1.51 46.90
C SER A 32 -7.06 2.95 46.37
N VAL A 33 -5.98 3.59 46.81
CA VAL A 33 -5.52 4.92 46.36
C VAL A 33 -5.15 4.95 44.87
N SER A 34 -4.61 3.86 44.30
CA SER A 34 -4.20 3.85 42.88
C SER A 34 -5.38 3.81 41.91
N ALA A 35 -6.43 3.05 42.21
CA ALA A 35 -7.63 2.99 41.38
C ALA A 35 -8.36 4.34 41.37
N LYS A 36 -8.49 5.00 42.54
CA LYS A 36 -9.14 6.30 42.65
C LYS A 36 -8.39 7.40 41.87
N LYS A 37 -7.06 7.47 42.00
CA LYS A 37 -6.22 8.42 41.22
C LYS A 37 -6.28 8.19 39.70
N ARG A 38 -6.55 6.96 39.26
CA ARG A 38 -6.73 6.64 37.83
C ARG A 38 -8.08 7.15 37.31
N ALA A 39 -9.16 6.85 38.03
CA ALA A 39 -10.49 7.36 37.70
C ALA A 39 -10.56 8.91 37.73
N GLU A 40 -9.90 9.55 38.70
CA GLU A 40 -9.80 11.02 38.77
C GLU A 40 -9.02 11.61 37.58
N ARG A 41 -8.00 10.92 37.07
CA ARG A 41 -7.27 11.34 35.85
C ARG A 41 -8.11 11.15 34.59
N GLU A 42 -8.76 10.01 34.44
CA GLU A 42 -9.62 9.70 33.28
C GLU A 42 -10.82 10.68 33.23
N ALA A 43 -11.42 11.02 34.38
CA ALA A 43 -12.47 12.04 34.47
C ALA A 43 -11.97 13.47 34.21
N ALA A 44 -10.74 13.82 34.63
CA ALA A 44 -10.12 15.10 34.28
C ALA A 44 -9.80 15.20 32.78
N GLN A 45 -9.42 14.10 32.15
CA GLN A 45 -9.13 14.04 30.71
C GLN A 45 -10.42 14.16 29.88
N ALA A 46 -11.51 13.51 30.31
CA ALA A 46 -12.84 13.67 29.72
C ALA A 46 -13.36 15.12 29.81
N LYS A 47 -13.24 15.76 30.99
CA LYS A 47 -13.60 17.18 31.15
C LYS A 47 -12.72 18.12 30.33
N ALA A 48 -11.43 17.80 30.14
CA ALA A 48 -10.56 18.57 29.26
C ALA A 48 -11.03 18.49 27.80
N SER A 49 -11.46 17.31 27.31
CA SER A 49 -12.05 17.17 25.97
C SER A 49 -13.39 17.88 25.80
N GLU A 50 -14.24 17.94 26.84
CA GLU A 50 -15.51 18.69 26.78
C GLU A 50 -15.27 20.22 26.82
N SER A 51 -14.31 20.69 27.63
CA SER A 51 -13.98 22.12 27.71
C SER A 51 -13.25 22.68 26.48
N GLY A 52 -12.69 21.81 25.63
CA GLY A 52 -12.01 22.19 24.39
C GLY A 52 -12.95 22.43 23.19
N ALA A 53 -14.24 22.13 23.32
CA ALA A 53 -15.21 22.20 22.22
C ALA A 53 -15.77 23.62 21.94
N GLY A 54 -15.39 24.63 22.73
CA GLY A 54 -15.84 26.02 22.59
C GLY A 54 -14.74 26.94 22.07
N GLY A 55 -14.66 27.14 20.75
CA GLY A 55 -13.78 28.15 20.15
C GLY A 55 -12.52 27.62 19.46
N ALA A 56 -12.60 26.49 18.75
CA ALA A 56 -11.69 26.26 17.64
C ALA A 56 -12.09 27.23 16.51
N ASP A 57 -11.29 28.28 16.32
CA ASP A 57 -11.39 29.23 15.21
C ASP A 57 -11.55 28.47 13.90
N SER A 58 -12.70 28.62 13.24
CA SER A 58 -12.99 27.95 11.98
C SER A 58 -12.25 28.69 10.87
N ALA A 59 -10.92 28.49 10.83
CA ALA A 59 -10.10 28.83 9.68
C ALA A 59 -10.84 28.33 8.43
N PRO A 60 -11.22 29.21 7.49
CA PRO A 60 -12.10 28.85 6.41
C PRO A 60 -11.46 27.69 5.66
N ALA A 61 -12.19 26.58 5.53
CA ALA A 61 -11.72 25.40 4.81
C ALA A 61 -11.23 25.87 3.43
N ALA A 62 -9.90 25.79 3.22
CA ALA A 62 -9.25 26.44 2.08
C ALA A 62 -9.97 25.98 0.81
N ALA A 63 -10.53 26.93 0.07
CA ALA A 63 -11.46 26.63 -1.01
C ALA A 63 -10.80 25.63 -1.97
N ILE A 64 -11.42 24.46 -2.12
CA ILE A 64 -10.91 23.37 -2.96
C ILE A 64 -10.66 23.95 -4.36
N PRO A 65 -9.41 23.92 -4.88
CA PRO A 65 -9.11 24.46 -6.20
C PRO A 65 -10.01 23.79 -7.24
N GLN A 66 -10.76 24.58 -8.00
CA GLN A 66 -11.62 24.08 -9.05
C GLN A 66 -10.78 23.69 -10.28
N LEU A 67 -11.04 22.51 -10.83
CA LEU A 67 -10.49 22.07 -12.12
C LEU A 67 -11.33 22.65 -13.27
N ASP A 68 -10.77 22.66 -14.49
CA ASP A 68 -11.56 22.95 -15.69
C ASP A 68 -12.72 21.93 -15.79
N PRO A 69 -13.99 22.35 -15.94
CA PRO A 69 -15.10 21.42 -16.15
C PRO A 69 -14.96 20.50 -17.37
N LYS A 70 -14.03 20.78 -18.29
CA LYS A 70 -13.67 19.92 -19.43
C LYS A 70 -12.59 18.89 -19.10
N ASP A 71 -11.96 18.95 -17.93
CA ASP A 71 -11.01 17.93 -17.48
C ASP A 71 -11.77 16.60 -17.28
N PRO A 72 -11.38 15.53 -17.99
CA PRO A 72 -12.10 14.26 -17.95
C PRO A 72 -12.11 13.59 -16.58
N LEU A 73 -11.23 14.02 -15.66
CA LEU A 73 -11.13 13.48 -14.30
C LEU A 73 -11.72 14.44 -13.24
N ALA A 74 -12.20 15.63 -13.62
CA ALA A 74 -12.80 16.60 -12.69
C ALA A 74 -13.87 16.03 -11.73
N PRO A 75 -14.77 15.10 -12.13
CA PRO A 75 -15.75 14.51 -11.22
C PRO A 75 -15.11 13.78 -10.02
N LEU A 76 -13.94 13.18 -10.20
CA LEU A 76 -13.23 12.44 -9.13
C LEU A 76 -12.69 13.37 -8.04
N TRP A 77 -12.39 14.62 -8.39
CA TRP A 77 -11.94 15.64 -7.45
C TRP A 77 -13.06 16.18 -6.56
N GLN A 78 -14.31 16.08 -7.03
CA GLN A 78 -15.52 16.50 -6.32
C GLN A 78 -16.09 15.43 -5.38
N LEU A 79 -15.55 14.20 -5.42
CA LEU A 79 -15.92 13.14 -4.49
C LEU A 79 -15.57 13.53 -3.05
N ASP A 80 -16.49 13.29 -2.13
CA ASP A 80 -16.36 13.73 -0.74
C ASP A 80 -15.05 13.27 -0.09
N GLY A 81 -14.39 14.16 0.64
CA GLY A 81 -13.11 13.93 1.30
C GLY A 81 -11.86 13.87 0.40
N VAL A 82 -11.99 13.63 -0.92
CA VAL A 82 -10.83 13.38 -1.81
C VAL A 82 -9.85 14.54 -1.84
N ALA A 83 -10.32 15.77 -2.04
CA ALA A 83 -9.46 16.95 -2.10
C ALA A 83 -8.70 17.21 -0.78
N HIS A 84 -9.33 16.94 0.36
CA HIS A 84 -8.70 17.08 1.67
C HIS A 84 -7.64 15.99 1.91
N ALA A 85 -7.97 14.72 1.66
CA ALA A 85 -7.03 13.61 1.78
C ALA A 85 -5.80 13.79 0.87
N ALA A 86 -6.02 14.35 -0.33
CA ALA A 86 -4.97 14.64 -1.30
C ALA A 86 -3.95 15.68 -0.81
N ASP A 87 -4.44 16.79 -0.25
CA ASP A 87 -3.61 17.84 0.36
C ASP A 87 -2.86 17.32 1.60
N VAL A 88 -3.51 16.52 2.46
CA VAL A 88 -2.87 15.90 3.63
C VAL A 88 -1.75 14.94 3.22
N ALA A 89 -1.98 14.07 2.23
CA ALA A 89 -0.96 13.17 1.71
C ALA A 89 0.23 13.94 1.09
N ALA A 90 -0.04 14.99 0.31
CA ALA A 90 0.99 15.84 -0.27
C ALA A 90 1.84 16.54 0.80
N LYS A 91 1.22 17.11 1.83
CA LYS A 91 1.92 17.74 2.97
C LYS A 91 2.81 16.75 3.72
N ALA A 92 2.36 15.51 3.91
CA ALA A 92 3.14 14.44 4.54
C ALA A 92 4.39 14.09 3.71
N ILE A 93 4.24 13.85 2.40
CA ILE A 93 5.36 13.55 1.50
C ILE A 93 6.36 14.71 1.47
N GLN A 94 5.89 15.95 1.29
CA GLN A 94 6.75 17.14 1.30
C GLN A 94 7.54 17.31 2.61
N ALA A 95 6.97 16.90 3.76
CA ALA A 95 7.67 16.95 5.04
C ALA A 95 8.87 15.98 5.08
N VAL A 96 8.76 14.81 4.44
CA VAL A 96 9.85 13.84 4.29
C VAL A 96 10.97 14.40 3.42
N HIS A 97 10.65 15.07 2.31
CA HIS A 97 11.65 15.71 1.44
C HIS A 97 12.47 16.80 2.15
N ARG A 98 11.87 17.46 3.16
CA ARG A 98 12.54 18.46 4.00
C ARG A 98 13.37 17.85 5.14
N HIS A 99 13.34 16.53 5.34
CA HIS A 99 14.11 15.86 6.41
C HIS A 99 15.63 15.98 6.15
N LYS A 100 16.42 16.21 7.20
CA LYS A 100 17.86 16.50 7.11
C LYS A 100 18.64 15.41 6.34
N ALA A 101 18.29 14.13 6.52
CA ALA A 101 18.88 13.03 5.77
C ALA A 101 18.51 13.12 4.27
N ASN A 102 17.26 13.39 3.93
CA ASN A 102 16.78 13.49 2.54
C ASN A 102 17.28 14.74 1.80
N LEU A 103 17.83 15.73 2.51
CA LEU A 103 18.54 16.85 1.89
C LEU A 103 19.98 16.52 1.47
N ARG A 104 20.55 15.37 1.89
CA ARG A 104 21.99 15.05 1.72
C ARG A 104 22.29 13.61 1.29
N LYS A 105 21.47 12.66 1.69
CA LYS A 105 21.62 11.20 1.56
C LYS A 105 20.40 10.55 0.89
N HIS A 106 19.65 11.30 0.07
CA HIS A 106 18.39 10.79 -0.51
C HIS A 106 18.54 9.54 -1.39
N ASN A 107 19.74 9.26 -1.91
CA ASN A 107 19.98 8.00 -2.61
C ASN A 107 19.96 6.81 -1.64
N VAL A 108 20.50 6.96 -0.42
CA VAL A 108 20.47 5.88 0.60
C VAL A 108 19.05 5.62 1.07
N THR A 109 18.32 6.68 1.42
CA THR A 109 16.93 6.54 1.90
C THR A 109 15.95 6.16 0.78
N GLY A 110 16.22 6.57 -0.45
CA GLY A 110 15.50 6.15 -1.66
C GLY A 110 15.71 4.67 -1.99
N SER A 111 16.95 4.16 -1.92
CA SER A 111 17.21 2.73 -2.16
C SER A 111 16.54 1.84 -1.10
N GLU A 112 16.58 2.24 0.17
CA GLU A 112 15.84 1.53 1.24
C GLU A 112 14.31 1.61 1.04
N SER A 113 13.80 2.75 0.58
CA SER A 113 12.37 2.92 0.23
C SER A 113 11.94 1.98 -0.90
N VAL A 114 12.75 1.89 -1.96
CA VAL A 114 12.52 1.01 -3.11
C VAL A 114 12.60 -0.46 -2.69
N LEU A 115 13.56 -0.83 -1.84
CA LEU A 115 13.70 -2.19 -1.31
C LEU A 115 12.51 -2.61 -0.43
N ARG A 116 12.06 -1.75 0.49
CA ARG A 116 10.85 -2.01 1.30
C ARG A 116 9.59 -2.07 0.44
N GLY A 117 9.47 -1.18 -0.54
CA GLY A 117 8.37 -1.16 -1.50
C GLY A 117 8.29 -2.46 -2.31
N ALA A 118 9.43 -2.95 -2.83
CA ALA A 118 9.52 -4.21 -3.56
C ALA A 118 9.07 -5.41 -2.70
N ARG A 119 9.57 -5.53 -1.47
CA ARG A 119 9.23 -6.63 -0.55
C ARG A 119 7.76 -6.63 -0.14
N ALA A 120 7.21 -5.47 0.19
CA ALA A 120 5.78 -5.30 0.49
C ALA A 120 4.91 -5.62 -0.73
N SER A 121 5.35 -5.20 -1.92
CA SER A 121 4.70 -5.49 -3.21
C SER A 121 4.73 -6.98 -3.56
N ALA A 122 5.84 -7.68 -3.32
CA ALA A 122 5.95 -9.13 -3.50
C ALA A 122 4.99 -9.88 -2.56
N TRP A 123 4.98 -9.51 -1.28
CA TRP A 123 4.11 -10.13 -0.28
C TRP A 123 2.63 -9.93 -0.63
N LEU A 124 2.22 -8.78 -1.16
CA LEU A 124 0.85 -8.55 -1.64
C LEU A 124 0.41 -9.54 -2.73
N GLU A 125 1.31 -9.96 -3.62
CA GLU A 125 1.05 -11.00 -4.64
C GLU A 125 1.27 -12.44 -4.13
N GLY A 126 1.52 -12.64 -2.83
CA GLY A 126 1.74 -13.96 -2.22
C GLY A 126 3.19 -14.46 -2.21
N GLY A 127 4.16 -13.62 -2.60
CA GLY A 127 5.59 -13.90 -2.52
C GLY A 127 6.19 -13.76 -1.11
N GLU A 128 7.48 -14.06 -1.00
CA GLU A 128 8.21 -14.01 0.27
C GLU A 128 8.57 -12.56 0.67
N PRO A 129 8.16 -12.07 1.87
CA PRO A 129 8.50 -10.72 2.34
C PRO A 129 9.94 -10.54 2.84
N SER A 130 10.67 -11.61 3.18
CA SER A 130 12.05 -11.53 3.68
C SER A 130 13.09 -11.61 2.56
N LEU A 131 14.25 -10.99 2.77
CA LEU A 131 15.43 -11.24 1.93
C LEU A 131 16.19 -12.41 2.57
N PRO A 132 16.64 -13.40 1.78
CA PRO A 132 17.52 -14.45 2.27
C PRO A 132 18.84 -13.88 2.81
N ASP A 133 19.34 -14.43 3.92
CA ASP A 133 20.60 -13.99 4.57
C ASP A 133 21.83 -14.19 3.66
N ASP A 134 21.78 -15.14 2.73
CA ASP A 134 22.81 -15.41 1.72
C ASP A 134 22.67 -14.55 0.44
N GLY A 135 21.61 -13.73 0.35
CA GLY A 135 21.27 -12.92 -0.82
C GLY A 135 20.72 -13.70 -2.02
N ASN A 136 20.53 -15.01 -1.92
CA ASN A 136 20.10 -15.86 -3.03
C ASN A 136 18.57 -15.87 -3.17
N ILE A 137 18.03 -14.88 -3.87
CA ILE A 137 16.59 -14.71 -4.09
C ILE A 137 16.04 -15.85 -4.96
N THR A 138 15.37 -16.80 -4.33
CA THR A 138 14.75 -17.98 -4.97
C THR A 138 13.24 -17.86 -5.18
N ASP A 139 12.56 -16.97 -4.46
CA ASP A 139 11.13 -16.68 -4.69
C ASP A 139 10.96 -15.86 -5.98
N PRO A 140 10.27 -16.37 -7.02
CA PRO A 140 10.14 -15.68 -8.30
C PRO A 140 9.31 -14.39 -8.20
N VAL A 141 8.39 -14.30 -7.24
CA VAL A 141 7.55 -13.11 -7.02
C VAL A 141 8.39 -11.96 -6.45
N LEU A 142 9.22 -12.24 -5.46
CA LEU A 142 10.21 -11.30 -4.92
C LEU A 142 11.24 -10.89 -5.97
N ALA A 143 11.75 -11.84 -6.76
CA ALA A 143 12.67 -11.54 -7.86
C ALA A 143 12.06 -10.58 -8.89
N ALA A 144 10.83 -10.85 -9.34
CA ALA A 144 10.06 -9.98 -10.22
C ALA A 144 9.82 -8.58 -9.61
N ALA A 145 9.43 -8.51 -8.33
CA ALA A 145 9.22 -7.25 -7.63
C ALA A 145 10.49 -6.40 -7.56
N LEU A 146 11.64 -7.01 -7.25
CA LEU A 146 12.93 -6.32 -7.19
C LEU A 146 13.38 -5.82 -8.58
N ARG A 147 13.23 -6.63 -9.64
CA ARG A 147 13.55 -6.20 -11.02
C ARG A 147 12.67 -5.06 -11.53
N VAL A 148 11.40 -5.01 -11.14
CA VAL A 148 10.54 -3.86 -11.45
C VAL A 148 10.94 -2.65 -10.62
N ALA A 149 11.16 -2.83 -9.31
CA ALA A 149 11.52 -1.76 -8.39
C ALA A 149 12.87 -1.08 -8.74
N ASP A 150 13.84 -1.83 -9.27
CA ASP A 150 15.11 -1.28 -9.75
C ASP A 150 14.95 -0.19 -10.84
N THR A 151 13.91 -0.30 -11.69
CA THR A 151 13.63 0.73 -12.70
C THR A 151 13.23 2.09 -12.12
N ILE A 152 12.83 2.11 -10.84
CA ILE A 152 12.52 3.30 -10.05
C ILE A 152 13.49 3.49 -8.87
N SER A 153 14.65 2.82 -8.89
CA SER A 153 15.77 3.09 -7.97
C SER A 153 16.30 4.52 -8.14
N PRO A 154 16.96 5.11 -7.13
CA PRO A 154 17.54 6.46 -7.25
C PRO A 154 18.48 6.66 -8.44
N GLU A 155 19.06 5.57 -8.97
CA GLU A 155 19.94 5.57 -10.14
C GLU A 155 19.13 5.60 -11.46
N SER A 156 18.10 4.76 -11.58
CA SER A 156 17.29 4.61 -12.79
C SER A 156 16.14 5.63 -12.92
N ILE A 157 15.60 6.12 -11.80
CA ILE A 157 14.29 6.81 -11.74
C ILE A 157 14.24 8.07 -12.61
N GLY A 158 15.35 8.80 -12.74
CA GLY A 158 15.43 10.00 -13.56
C GLY A 158 15.33 9.74 -15.07
N GLU A 159 15.79 8.59 -15.54
CA GLU A 159 15.59 8.18 -16.93
C GLU A 159 14.18 7.64 -17.15
N THR A 160 13.74 6.72 -16.29
CA THR A 160 12.40 6.13 -16.35
C THR A 160 11.30 7.21 -16.33
N THR A 161 11.46 8.25 -15.51
CA THR A 161 10.55 9.41 -15.46
C THR A 161 10.51 10.19 -16.79
N ARG A 162 11.65 10.42 -17.45
CA ARG A 162 11.71 11.13 -18.74
C ARG A 162 10.98 10.36 -19.84
N VAL A 163 10.99 9.03 -19.80
CA VAL A 163 10.23 8.19 -20.74
C VAL A 163 8.75 8.17 -20.36
N TRP A 164 8.42 8.04 -19.06
CA TRP A 164 7.03 8.05 -18.56
C TRP A 164 6.22 9.27 -19.03
N GLN A 165 6.82 10.47 -18.95
CA GLN A 165 6.22 11.73 -19.35
C GLN A 165 6.01 11.90 -20.87
N ARG A 166 6.43 10.95 -21.71
CA ARG A 166 6.37 11.03 -23.19
C ARG A 166 5.79 9.78 -23.85
N ALA A 167 6.10 8.62 -23.31
CA ALA A 167 5.78 7.30 -23.86
C ALA A 167 5.52 6.30 -22.72
N PRO A 168 4.47 6.50 -21.90
CA PRO A 168 4.19 5.64 -20.73
C PRO A 168 4.02 4.16 -21.12
N GLN A 169 3.52 3.86 -22.33
CA GLN A 169 3.44 2.49 -22.85
C GLN A 169 4.79 1.77 -22.91
N GLN A 170 5.88 2.47 -23.26
CA GLN A 170 7.22 1.86 -23.34
C GLN A 170 7.72 1.47 -21.95
N VAL A 171 7.39 2.26 -20.93
CA VAL A 171 7.75 1.96 -19.55
C VAL A 171 6.89 0.81 -19.00
N LEU A 172 5.59 0.80 -19.28
CA LEU A 172 4.71 -0.32 -18.90
C LEU A 172 5.17 -1.64 -19.53
N ALA A 173 5.56 -1.62 -20.81
CA ALA A 173 6.15 -2.78 -21.49
C ALA A 173 7.48 -3.22 -20.84
N LYS A 174 8.34 -2.27 -20.44
CA LYS A 174 9.58 -2.57 -19.68
C LYS A 174 9.28 -3.16 -18.31
N PHE A 175 8.28 -2.67 -17.60
CA PHE A 175 7.86 -3.20 -16.30
C PHE A 175 7.33 -4.62 -16.45
N ALA A 176 6.49 -4.88 -17.46
CA ALA A 176 5.95 -6.21 -17.74
C ALA A 176 7.04 -7.22 -18.15
N LEU A 177 8.04 -6.79 -18.92
CA LEU A 177 9.22 -7.60 -19.23
C LEU A 177 10.05 -7.91 -17.98
N ASN A 178 10.32 -6.92 -17.12
CA ASN A 178 11.07 -7.11 -15.87
C ASN A 178 10.32 -7.99 -14.86
N ALA A 179 9.00 -7.89 -14.85
CA ALA A 179 8.13 -8.71 -14.00
C ALA A 179 8.05 -10.18 -14.48
N SER A 180 8.17 -10.42 -15.79
CA SER A 180 8.05 -11.76 -16.36
C SER A 180 9.24 -12.68 -16.00
N PRO A 181 9.01 -14.00 -15.84
CA PRO A 181 10.09 -14.99 -15.78
C PRO A 181 10.74 -15.27 -17.13
N ALA A 182 10.24 -14.71 -18.25
CA ALA A 182 10.73 -14.99 -19.61
C ALA A 182 12.19 -14.62 -19.89
N GLY A 183 12.82 -13.83 -19.02
CA GLY A 183 14.25 -13.54 -19.05
C GLY A 183 15.14 -14.71 -18.60
N GLU A 184 14.57 -15.69 -17.89
CA GLU A 184 15.30 -16.73 -17.13
C GLU A 184 15.39 -18.07 -17.87
N THR A 185 14.74 -18.23 -19.03
CA THR A 185 14.72 -19.48 -19.81
C THR A 185 15.41 -19.35 -21.18
N GLU A 186 16.01 -20.46 -21.64
CA GLU A 186 16.75 -20.55 -22.90
C GLU A 186 15.85 -20.32 -24.13
N ASP A 187 14.60 -20.80 -24.09
CA ASP A 187 13.56 -20.57 -25.12
C ASP A 187 12.98 -19.14 -25.12
N GLY A 188 13.51 -18.23 -24.30
CA GLY A 188 12.84 -16.99 -23.90
C GLY A 188 12.58 -15.94 -24.98
N SER A 189 12.89 -16.13 -26.26
CA SER A 189 12.72 -15.08 -27.28
C SER A 189 11.25 -14.74 -27.55
N GLU A 190 10.39 -15.74 -27.77
CA GLU A 190 8.94 -15.52 -27.95
C GLU A 190 8.27 -15.09 -26.64
N ALA A 191 8.67 -15.68 -25.52
CA ALA A 191 8.11 -15.35 -24.22
C ALA A 191 8.41 -13.89 -23.83
N ARG A 192 9.64 -13.39 -24.07
CA ARG A 192 9.98 -11.97 -23.88
C ARG A 192 9.21 -11.05 -24.84
N MET A 193 8.99 -11.48 -26.08
CA MET A 193 8.22 -10.70 -27.07
C MET A 193 6.73 -10.58 -26.67
N LYS A 194 6.17 -11.59 -26.00
CA LYS A 194 4.79 -11.58 -25.47
C LYS A 194 4.68 -10.83 -24.14
N ALA A 195 5.64 -11.00 -23.23
CA ALA A 195 5.62 -10.41 -21.88
C ALA A 195 5.41 -8.89 -21.85
N GLY A 196 6.02 -8.15 -22.78
CA GLY A 196 5.89 -6.69 -22.88
C GLY A 196 4.59 -6.17 -23.53
N ARG A 197 3.65 -7.05 -23.91
CA ARG A 197 2.44 -6.70 -24.67
C ARG A 197 1.16 -6.98 -23.88
N PRO A 198 0.09 -6.19 -24.09
CA PRO A 198 -1.21 -6.49 -23.51
C PRO A 198 -1.79 -7.83 -23.99
N VAL A 199 -2.34 -8.62 -23.07
CA VAL A 199 -2.99 -9.91 -23.31
C VAL A 199 -4.50 -9.83 -23.05
N GLY A 200 -5.28 -10.51 -23.88
CA GLY A 200 -6.73 -10.60 -23.70
C GLY A 200 -7.13 -11.59 -22.60
N ASP A 201 -8.39 -11.49 -22.17
CA ASP A 201 -9.07 -12.46 -21.31
C ASP A 201 -10.54 -12.61 -21.74
N ASP A 202 -11.32 -13.40 -20.99
CA ASP A 202 -12.74 -13.67 -21.25
C ASP A 202 -13.64 -12.42 -21.26
N LYS A 203 -13.17 -11.29 -20.69
CA LYS A 203 -13.92 -10.04 -20.59
C LYS A 203 -13.47 -8.99 -21.61
N LEU A 204 -12.17 -8.91 -21.90
CA LEU A 204 -11.58 -7.87 -22.74
C LEU A 204 -10.49 -8.44 -23.66
N SER A 205 -10.58 -8.12 -24.96
CA SER A 205 -9.51 -8.44 -25.91
C SER A 205 -8.24 -7.63 -25.63
N SER A 206 -7.08 -8.11 -26.08
CA SER A 206 -5.80 -7.40 -25.95
C SER A 206 -5.87 -5.98 -26.52
N ALA A 207 -6.52 -5.80 -27.68
CA ALA A 207 -6.72 -4.49 -28.31
C ALA A 207 -7.57 -3.53 -27.46
N MET A 208 -8.59 -4.04 -26.73
CA MET A 208 -9.39 -3.21 -25.81
C MET A 208 -8.57 -2.81 -24.58
N LYS A 209 -7.71 -3.70 -24.06
CA LYS A 209 -6.79 -3.35 -22.96
C LYS A 209 -5.73 -2.35 -23.41
N GLU A 210 -5.15 -2.53 -24.60
CA GLU A 210 -4.22 -1.59 -25.22
C GLU A 210 -4.85 -0.19 -25.41
N GLN A 211 -6.10 -0.13 -25.89
CA GLN A 211 -6.84 1.13 -25.98
C GLN A 211 -7.04 1.82 -24.61
N ARG A 212 -7.39 1.06 -23.57
CA ARG A 212 -7.51 1.60 -22.19
C ARG A 212 -6.16 2.11 -21.66
N LEU A 213 -5.08 1.38 -21.91
CA LEU A 213 -3.73 1.84 -21.58
C LEU A 213 -3.38 3.14 -22.31
N HIS A 214 -3.72 3.28 -23.60
CA HIS A 214 -3.52 4.54 -24.33
C HIS A 214 -4.25 5.71 -23.69
N VAL A 215 -5.52 5.54 -23.29
CA VAL A 215 -6.29 6.58 -22.56
C VAL A 215 -5.63 6.93 -21.22
N LEU A 216 -5.12 5.94 -20.48
CA LEU A 216 -4.36 6.20 -19.25
C LEU A 216 -3.08 6.99 -19.53
N GLY A 217 -2.40 6.69 -20.65
CA GLY A 217 -1.24 7.41 -21.13
C GLY A 217 -1.51 8.87 -21.44
N ASP A 218 -2.67 9.20 -22.04
CA ASP A 218 -3.08 10.58 -22.26
C ASP A 218 -3.20 11.37 -20.94
N PHE A 219 -3.78 10.77 -19.90
CA PHE A 219 -3.87 11.42 -18.58
C PHE A 219 -2.48 11.66 -17.97
N ILE A 220 -1.58 10.68 -18.05
CA ILE A 220 -0.17 10.81 -17.59
C ILE A 220 0.58 11.92 -18.33
N THR A 221 0.30 12.10 -19.63
CA THR A 221 0.99 13.05 -20.51
C THR A 221 0.35 14.43 -20.59
N GLY A 222 -0.68 14.70 -19.77
CA GLY A 222 -1.20 16.06 -19.52
C GLY A 222 -2.64 16.33 -19.96
N ARG A 223 -3.42 15.31 -20.36
CA ARG A 223 -4.86 15.44 -20.69
C ARG A 223 -5.75 15.75 -19.47
N SER A 224 -5.18 15.77 -18.26
CA SER A 224 -5.83 16.18 -17.02
C SER A 224 -4.85 17.01 -16.17
N GLN A 225 -5.41 17.93 -15.37
CA GLN A 225 -4.74 18.74 -14.35
C GLN A 225 -5.13 18.29 -12.92
N ILE A 226 -5.75 17.10 -12.79
CA ILE A 226 -6.12 16.56 -11.48
C ILE A 226 -4.91 16.40 -10.56
N HIS A 227 -5.14 16.55 -9.25
CA HIS A 227 -4.08 16.43 -8.25
C HIS A 227 -3.28 15.11 -8.39
N ALA A 228 -1.95 15.23 -8.36
CA ALA A 228 -0.99 14.15 -8.57
C ALA A 228 -1.28 12.85 -7.80
N GLY A 229 -1.70 12.96 -6.53
CA GLY A 229 -2.05 11.81 -5.70
C GLY A 229 -3.29 11.04 -6.19
N VAL A 230 -4.24 11.74 -6.82
CA VAL A 230 -5.44 11.13 -7.42
C VAL A 230 -5.11 10.54 -8.80
N LEU A 231 -4.26 11.20 -9.60
CA LEU A 231 -3.75 10.61 -10.84
C LEU A 231 -2.99 9.30 -10.58
N SER A 232 -2.15 9.28 -9.53
CA SER A 232 -1.48 8.06 -9.04
C SER A 232 -2.48 6.98 -8.62
N ALA A 233 -3.58 7.34 -7.95
CA ALA A 233 -4.65 6.40 -7.61
C ALA A 233 -5.32 5.80 -8.85
N ILE A 234 -5.57 6.60 -9.88
CA ILE A 234 -6.19 6.14 -11.13
C ILE A 234 -5.24 5.20 -11.89
N VAL A 235 -3.96 5.55 -12.02
CA VAL A 235 -2.94 4.67 -12.64
C VAL A 235 -2.83 3.34 -11.90
N HIS A 236 -2.84 3.38 -10.57
CA HIS A 236 -2.80 2.17 -9.75
C HIS A 236 -4.05 1.30 -9.94
N GLY A 237 -5.24 1.87 -9.78
CA GLY A 237 -6.51 1.13 -9.87
C GLY A 237 -6.76 0.56 -11.26
N GLU A 238 -6.46 1.35 -12.30
CA GLU A 238 -6.60 0.92 -13.70
C GLU A 238 -5.70 -0.28 -13.99
N LEU A 239 -4.41 -0.22 -13.71
CA LEU A 239 -3.48 -1.33 -13.98
C LEU A 239 -3.77 -2.57 -13.13
N LEU A 240 -4.14 -2.38 -11.86
CA LEU A 240 -4.46 -3.47 -10.93
C LEU A 240 -5.72 -4.26 -11.35
N THR A 241 -6.73 -3.56 -11.85
CA THR A 241 -8.04 -4.15 -12.20
C THR A 241 -8.15 -4.56 -13.67
N LEU A 242 -7.54 -3.82 -14.60
CA LEU A 242 -7.48 -4.16 -16.03
C LEU A 242 -6.63 -5.40 -16.30
N ARG A 243 -5.61 -5.63 -15.46
CA ARG A 243 -4.62 -6.72 -15.58
C ARG A 243 -4.16 -6.90 -17.03
N PRO A 244 -3.51 -5.89 -17.62
CA PRO A 244 -3.18 -5.89 -19.05
C PRO A 244 -2.11 -6.91 -19.43
N PHE A 245 -1.19 -7.28 -18.55
CA PHE A 245 -0.06 -8.17 -18.86
C PHE A 245 -0.29 -9.60 -18.33
N GLU A 246 0.50 -10.54 -18.82
CA GLU A 246 0.41 -11.96 -18.43
C GLU A 246 0.82 -12.19 -16.96
N TYR A 247 1.83 -11.46 -16.48
CA TYR A 247 2.47 -11.68 -15.17
C TYR A 247 2.39 -10.46 -14.25
N HIS A 248 2.20 -10.72 -12.94
CA HIS A 248 2.43 -9.79 -11.82
C HIS A 248 1.89 -8.34 -11.96
N ASN A 249 0.69 -8.18 -12.53
CA ASN A 249 0.07 -6.87 -12.74
C ASN A 249 0.00 -5.98 -11.47
N GLY A 250 -0.16 -6.53 -10.27
CA GLY A 250 -0.19 -5.74 -9.04
C GLY A 250 1.17 -5.09 -8.72
N ILE A 251 2.28 -5.80 -8.96
CA ILE A 251 3.65 -5.25 -8.85
C ILE A 251 3.84 -4.10 -9.84
N ILE A 252 3.41 -4.30 -11.09
CA ILE A 252 3.47 -3.28 -12.17
C ILE A 252 2.64 -2.05 -11.79
N ALA A 253 1.43 -2.25 -11.28
CA ALA A 253 0.51 -1.17 -10.89
C ALA A 253 1.06 -0.31 -9.74
N ARG A 254 1.66 -0.93 -8.72
CA ARG A 254 2.30 -0.23 -7.59
C ARG A 254 3.56 0.54 -8.02
N ALA A 255 4.38 -0.03 -8.91
CA ALA A 255 5.53 0.67 -9.48
C ALA A 255 5.13 1.85 -10.37
N ALA A 256 4.12 1.69 -11.23
CA ALA A 256 3.59 2.76 -12.09
C ALA A 256 2.93 3.88 -11.28
N SER A 257 2.28 3.53 -10.18
CA SER A 257 1.75 4.48 -9.18
C SER A 257 2.84 5.37 -8.59
N ARG A 258 3.93 4.78 -8.06
CA ARG A 258 5.11 5.52 -7.57
C ARG A 258 5.75 6.37 -8.66
N LEU A 259 5.94 5.82 -9.85
CA LEU A 259 6.50 6.57 -10.97
C LEU A 259 5.64 7.78 -11.35
N THR A 260 4.31 7.67 -11.20
CA THR A 260 3.37 8.77 -11.43
C THR A 260 3.51 9.86 -10.36
N THR A 261 3.70 9.53 -9.08
CA THR A 261 3.97 10.55 -8.04
C THR A 261 5.32 11.24 -8.24
N VAL A 262 6.31 10.55 -8.80
CA VAL A 262 7.62 11.11 -9.15
C VAL A 262 7.51 12.04 -10.36
N ALA A 263 6.89 11.57 -11.45
CA ALA A 263 6.76 12.30 -12.72
C ALA A 263 5.91 13.58 -12.62
N THR A 264 4.99 13.64 -11.65
CA THR A 264 4.18 14.81 -11.33
C THR A 264 4.83 15.75 -10.29
N GLY A 265 5.99 15.37 -9.73
CA GLY A 265 6.69 16.17 -8.72
C GLY A 265 6.06 16.13 -7.32
N LEU A 266 5.11 15.23 -7.05
CA LEU A 266 4.57 14.99 -5.71
C LEU A 266 5.61 14.32 -4.81
N ASP A 267 6.32 13.33 -5.34
CA ASP A 267 7.46 12.65 -4.69
C ASP A 267 8.65 12.57 -5.65
N PRO A 268 9.35 13.69 -5.93
CA PRO A 268 10.36 13.77 -7.00
C PRO A 268 11.64 12.94 -6.76
N ARG A 269 11.70 12.17 -5.66
CA ARG A 269 12.81 11.24 -5.36
C ARG A 269 12.33 9.83 -4.98
N GLY A 270 11.02 9.54 -5.11
CA GLY A 270 10.45 8.22 -4.80
C GLY A 270 10.64 7.77 -3.36
N LEU A 271 10.57 8.68 -2.38
CA LEU A 271 10.86 8.40 -0.98
C LEU A 271 9.73 7.64 -0.27
N ALA A 272 8.47 7.96 -0.54
CA ALA A 272 7.32 7.39 0.18
C ALA A 272 7.13 5.90 -0.13
N VAL A 273 6.79 5.09 0.89
CA VAL A 273 6.61 3.62 0.79
C VAL A 273 5.14 3.21 0.98
N PRO A 274 4.22 3.54 0.07
CA PRO A 274 2.79 3.28 0.26
C PRO A 274 2.44 1.78 0.27
N GLU A 275 3.29 0.92 -0.33
CA GLU A 275 3.06 -0.52 -0.40
C GLU A 275 2.93 -1.16 0.99
N VAL A 276 3.68 -0.64 1.97
CA VAL A 276 3.67 -1.13 3.35
C VAL A 276 2.32 -0.90 4.02
N TYR A 277 1.59 0.16 3.66
CA TYR A 277 0.23 0.39 4.14
C TYR A 277 -0.74 -0.61 3.51
N TRP A 278 -0.77 -0.71 2.18
CA TRP A 278 -1.66 -1.65 1.48
C TRP A 278 -1.42 -3.11 1.88
N THR A 279 -0.19 -3.48 2.22
CA THR A 279 0.14 -4.82 2.75
C THR A 279 -0.45 -5.07 4.14
N ARG A 280 -0.43 -4.07 5.02
CA ARG A 280 -1.05 -4.14 6.36
C ARG A 280 -2.59 -4.15 6.27
N HIS A 281 -3.15 -3.46 5.27
CA HIS A 281 -4.58 -3.35 4.98
C HIS A 281 -5.00 -4.22 3.77
N ARG A 282 -4.42 -5.43 3.64
CA ARG A 282 -4.57 -6.28 2.43
C ARG A 282 -6.03 -6.52 2.02
N GLN A 283 -6.92 -6.79 2.97
CA GLN A 283 -8.33 -7.03 2.68
C GLN A 283 -9.01 -5.78 2.12
N GLU A 284 -8.93 -4.65 2.85
CA GLU A 284 -9.46 -3.35 2.43
C GLU A 284 -8.91 -2.92 1.05
N TYR A 285 -7.64 -3.22 0.77
CA TYR A 285 -7.00 -2.95 -0.52
C TYR A 285 -7.62 -3.70 -1.69
N PHE A 286 -7.90 -5.00 -1.54
CA PHE A 286 -8.55 -5.76 -2.60
C PHE A 286 -10.05 -5.43 -2.71
N GLU A 287 -10.76 -5.25 -1.60
CA GLU A 287 -12.17 -4.80 -1.60
C GLU A 287 -12.32 -3.42 -2.27
N ALA A 288 -11.42 -2.48 -2.00
CA ALA A 288 -11.42 -1.17 -2.65
C ALA A 288 -11.04 -1.25 -4.14
N ALA A 289 -10.19 -2.20 -4.54
CA ALA A 289 -9.87 -2.43 -5.96
C ALA A 289 -11.07 -3.01 -6.73
N GLU A 290 -11.86 -3.90 -6.13
CA GLU A 290 -13.15 -4.35 -6.68
C GLU A 290 -14.15 -3.19 -6.76
N GLY A 291 -14.18 -2.34 -5.72
CA GLY A 291 -14.92 -1.07 -5.71
C GLY A 291 -14.54 -0.16 -6.89
N PHE A 292 -13.25 0.04 -7.16
CA PHE A 292 -12.76 0.78 -8.31
C PHE A 292 -13.22 0.14 -9.64
N ALA A 293 -13.09 -1.18 -9.78
CA ALA A 293 -13.48 -1.91 -10.98
C ALA A 293 -14.97 -1.80 -11.31
N SER A 294 -15.84 -1.55 -10.32
CA SER A 294 -17.27 -1.31 -10.52
C SER A 294 -17.58 0.01 -11.26
N GLY A 295 -16.67 0.99 -11.24
CA GLY A 295 -16.90 2.34 -11.76
C GLY A 295 -17.94 3.16 -10.98
N SER A 296 -18.47 2.65 -9.86
CA SER A 296 -19.41 3.39 -9.00
C SER A 296 -18.72 4.57 -8.30
N ALA A 297 -19.46 5.66 -8.05
CA ALA A 297 -18.91 6.84 -7.38
C ALA A 297 -18.35 6.51 -5.97
N ASP A 298 -19.06 5.66 -5.21
CA ASP A 298 -18.62 5.21 -3.89
C ASP A 298 -17.40 4.31 -3.95
N GLY A 299 -17.33 3.37 -4.91
CA GLY A 299 -16.17 2.50 -5.10
C GLY A 299 -14.92 3.27 -5.55
N LEU A 300 -15.08 4.21 -6.48
CA LEU A 300 -14.01 5.13 -6.90
C LEU A 300 -13.54 6.01 -5.73
N ARG A 301 -14.46 6.56 -4.93
CA ARG A 301 -14.14 7.35 -3.73
C ARG A 301 -13.38 6.51 -2.70
N ALA A 302 -13.86 5.31 -2.38
CA ALA A 302 -13.23 4.42 -1.40
C ALA A 302 -11.80 4.07 -1.82
N TRP A 303 -11.59 3.70 -3.08
CA TRP A 303 -10.26 3.46 -3.65
C TRP A 303 -9.34 4.67 -3.56
N ILE A 304 -9.79 5.85 -4.00
CA ILE A 304 -8.97 7.06 -3.98
C ILE A 304 -8.58 7.44 -2.55
N LEU A 305 -9.50 7.35 -1.58
CA LEU A 305 -9.21 7.64 -0.18
C LEU A 305 -8.22 6.63 0.43
N LEU A 306 -8.38 5.32 0.19
CA LEU A 306 -7.43 4.29 0.63
C LEU A 306 -6.04 4.50 0.00
N HIS A 307 -5.98 4.88 -1.27
CA HIS A 307 -4.72 5.16 -1.96
C HIS A 307 -4.00 6.37 -1.37
N LEU A 308 -4.73 7.47 -1.12
CA LEU A 308 -4.18 8.69 -0.52
C LEU A 308 -3.72 8.46 0.93
N GLU A 309 -4.46 7.65 1.70
CA GLU A 309 -4.04 7.20 3.03
C GLU A 309 -2.75 6.37 2.95
N GLY A 310 -2.64 5.48 1.95
CA GLY A 310 -1.41 4.75 1.64
C GLY A 310 -0.22 5.67 1.32
N LEU A 311 -0.41 6.72 0.52
CA LEU A 311 0.62 7.72 0.25
C LEU A 311 1.04 8.47 1.54
N LYS A 312 0.09 8.85 2.39
CA LYS A 312 0.35 9.50 3.69
C LYS A 312 1.12 8.58 4.65
N ALA A 313 0.71 7.32 4.78
CA ALA A 313 1.39 6.32 5.59
C ALA A 313 2.78 5.95 5.03
N GLY A 314 2.93 5.92 3.72
CA GLY A 314 4.21 5.73 3.04
C GLY A 314 5.21 6.86 3.33
N ALA A 315 4.75 8.09 3.55
CA ALA A 315 5.59 9.18 4.03
C ALA A 315 6.03 8.97 5.50
N VAL A 316 5.20 8.36 6.36
CA VAL A 316 5.61 8.00 7.74
C VAL A 316 6.71 6.93 7.72
N GLU A 317 6.56 5.89 6.90
CA GLU A 317 7.59 4.86 6.69
C GLU A 317 8.90 5.49 6.18
N ALA A 318 8.82 6.41 5.21
CA ALA A 318 9.97 7.11 4.65
C ALA A 318 10.67 8.08 5.63
N ARG A 319 9.92 8.66 6.59
CA ARG A 319 10.52 9.36 7.74
C ARG A 319 11.31 8.38 8.61
N GLY A 320 10.76 7.22 8.93
CA GLY A 320 11.45 6.19 9.73
C GLY A 320 12.76 5.72 9.09
N ILE A 321 12.77 5.52 7.77
CA ILE A 321 13.99 5.29 6.99
C ILE A 321 14.98 6.45 7.16
N ALA A 322 14.52 7.69 7.01
CA ALA A 322 15.36 8.88 7.06
C ALA A 322 15.86 9.25 8.47
N GLU A 323 15.26 8.70 9.52
CA GLU A 323 15.71 8.81 10.92
C GLU A 323 16.77 7.75 11.28
N ALA A 324 16.88 6.68 10.50
CA ALA A 324 17.85 5.59 10.69
C ALA A 324 19.18 5.79 9.93
N VAL A 325 19.38 6.92 9.23
CA VAL A 325 20.47 7.16 8.25
C VAL A 325 21.25 8.46 8.49
#